data_AF-A0A941N2J6-F1
#
_entry.id   AF-A0A941N2J6-F1
#
_cell.length_a   1.000
_cell.length_b   1.000
_cell.length_c   1.000
_cell.angle_alpha   90.00
_cell.angle_beta   90.00
_cell.angle_gamma   90.00
#
_symmetry.space_group_name_H-M   'P 1'
#
loop_
_entity.id
_entity.type
_entity.pdbx_description
1 polymer ?
#
loop_
_entity_poly.entity_id
_entity_poly.type
_entity_poly.pdbx_seq_one_letter_code
_entity_poly.pdbx_strand_id
1 'polypeptide(L)'
;LPDNIQGRFQGTAQAFQDALNNQPLLILAALATMYIVLGVLYESYIHPVTILSTIPSAGVGALLALLICKTELNVMGLIGILLLIGIVKKNAIMMIDFALEAERNHEKSPEEAIFQACLLRFRPIIMTTLAALLGGLPLALGHGEGSELRKPLGIAIVGGLIFSQMLTLYTTPVVYLYLDRLRLRFRPAKSSSP
;
A
#
# COMPACT_ATOMS: atom_id res chain seq x y z
N LEU A 1 30.69 -17.30 -21.91
CA LEU A 1 31.22 -16.38 -22.95
C LEU A 1 32.54 -15.80 -22.44
N PRO A 2 33.49 -15.40 -23.31
CA PRO A 2 34.72 -14.72 -22.91
C PRO A 2 34.42 -13.33 -22.31
N ASP A 3 35.24 -12.87 -21.35
CA ASP A 3 35.00 -11.66 -20.55
C ASP A 3 34.98 -10.32 -21.33
N ASN A 4 35.33 -10.33 -22.61
CA ASN A 4 35.34 -9.15 -23.49
C ASN A 4 34.13 -9.04 -24.45
N ILE A 5 33.14 -9.93 -24.34
CA ILE A 5 31.93 -9.88 -25.17
C ILE A 5 30.73 -9.52 -24.29
N GLN A 6 30.36 -8.24 -24.29
CA GLN A 6 29.10 -7.78 -23.71
C GLN A 6 27.97 -7.99 -24.73
N GLY A 7 27.16 -9.02 -24.53
CA GLY A 7 25.92 -9.19 -25.28
C GLY A 7 24.92 -8.12 -24.89
N ARG A 8 24.61 -7.17 -25.78
CA ARG A 8 23.47 -6.27 -25.61
C ARG A 8 22.26 -6.87 -26.30
N PHE A 9 21.14 -6.95 -25.58
CA PHE A 9 19.84 -7.17 -26.19
C PHE A 9 19.53 -6.00 -27.15
N GLN A 10 18.98 -6.31 -28.33
CA GLN A 10 18.59 -5.32 -29.35
C GLN A 10 17.09 -5.48 -29.65
N GLY A 11 16.39 -4.38 -29.91
CA GLY A 11 14.95 -4.39 -30.20
C GLY A 11 14.07 -4.52 -28.96
N THR A 12 13.04 -5.38 -29.00
CA THR A 12 12.03 -5.52 -27.94
C THR A 12 12.60 -5.97 -26.59
N ALA A 13 13.65 -6.80 -26.60
CA ALA A 13 14.34 -7.25 -25.39
C ALA A 13 15.11 -6.11 -24.69
N GLN A 14 15.64 -5.16 -25.46
CA GLN A 14 16.29 -3.96 -24.90
C GLN A 14 15.26 -3.04 -24.23
N ALA A 15 14.14 -2.79 -24.91
CA ALA A 15 13.05 -1.98 -24.37
C ALA A 15 12.47 -2.58 -23.08
N PHE A 16 12.38 -3.92 -23.00
CA PHE A 16 11.99 -4.62 -21.78
C PHE A 16 13.00 -4.41 -20.64
N GLN A 17 14.31 -4.55 -20.92
CA GLN A 17 15.37 -4.31 -19.93
C GLN A 17 15.39 -2.85 -19.45
N ASP A 18 15.21 -1.90 -20.36
CA ASP A 18 15.16 -0.47 -20.03
C ASP A 18 13.91 -0.12 -19.19
N ALA A 19 12.77 -0.75 -19.48
CA ALA A 19 11.57 -0.63 -18.66
C ALA A 19 11.77 -1.19 -17.24
N LEU A 20 12.42 -2.36 -17.11
CA LEU A 20 12.77 -2.95 -15.81
C LEU A 20 13.75 -2.06 -15.03
N ASN A 21 14.75 -1.48 -15.70
CA ASN A 21 15.75 -0.61 -15.07
C ASN A 21 15.16 0.72 -14.57
N ASN A 22 14.17 1.27 -15.26
CA ASN A 22 13.48 2.48 -14.84
C ASN A 22 12.39 2.24 -13.77
N GLN A 23 11.98 0.99 -13.57
CA GLN A 23 10.90 0.61 -12.67
C GLN A 23 11.13 1.01 -11.20
N PRO A 24 12.33 0.79 -10.61
CA PRO A 24 12.62 1.25 -9.24
C PRO A 24 12.53 2.77 -9.10
N LEU A 25 12.96 3.51 -10.12
CA LEU A 25 12.93 4.97 -10.12
C LEU A 25 11.49 5.50 -10.15
N LEU A 26 10.62 4.88 -10.95
CA LEU A 26 9.19 5.20 -10.99
C LEU A 26 8.49 4.91 -9.65
N ILE A 27 8.82 3.77 -9.02
CA ILE A 27 8.30 3.44 -7.68
C ILE A 27 8.76 4.50 -6.68
N LEU A 28 10.07 4.83 -6.66
CA LEU A 28 10.61 5.82 -5.73
C LEU A 28 10.01 7.21 -5.93
N ALA A 29 9.83 7.65 -7.18
CA ALA A 29 9.16 8.90 -7.49
C ALA A 29 7.69 8.91 -7.03
N ALA A 30 6.95 7.81 -7.23
CA ALA A 30 5.57 7.69 -6.76
C ALA A 30 5.48 7.73 -5.22
N LEU A 31 6.40 7.05 -4.53
CA LEU A 31 6.49 7.05 -3.07
C LEU A 31 6.82 8.45 -2.52
N ALA A 32 7.81 9.13 -3.11
CA ALA A 32 8.19 10.48 -2.72
C ALA A 32 7.03 11.46 -2.92
N THR A 33 6.37 11.40 -4.07
CA THR A 33 5.19 12.22 -4.37
C THR A 33 4.08 11.97 -3.35
N MET A 34 3.80 10.69 -3.05
CA MET A 34 2.78 10.33 -2.06
C MET A 34 3.14 10.84 -0.65
N TYR A 35 4.39 10.75 -0.23
CA TYR A 35 4.85 11.25 1.06
C TYR A 35 4.63 12.76 1.19
N ILE A 36 5.04 13.53 0.17
CA ILE A 36 4.92 14.98 0.17
C ILE A 36 3.44 15.39 0.23
N VAL A 37 2.58 14.80 -0.59
CA VAL A 37 1.15 15.10 -0.60
C VAL A 37 0.52 14.84 0.77
N LEU A 38 0.88 13.73 1.43
CA LEU A 38 0.36 13.41 2.76
C LEU A 38 0.94 14.31 3.85
N GLY A 39 2.23 14.64 3.78
CA GLY A 39 2.87 15.55 4.74
C GLY A 39 2.23 16.93 4.73
N VAL A 40 1.92 17.44 3.54
CA VAL A 40 1.17 18.70 3.38
C VAL A 40 -0.26 18.56 3.88
N LEU A 41 -0.93 17.43 3.64
CA LEU A 41 -2.32 17.21 4.05
C LEU A 41 -2.49 17.16 5.59
N TYR A 42 -1.55 16.53 6.30
CA TYR A 42 -1.65 16.28 7.74
C TYR A 42 -0.90 17.28 8.62
N GLU A 43 -0.16 18.22 8.01
CA GLU A 43 0.76 19.14 8.70
C GLU A 43 1.70 18.42 9.69
N SER A 44 2.05 17.16 9.41
CA SER A 44 2.76 16.28 10.33
C SER A 44 3.62 15.31 9.53
N TYR A 45 4.86 15.10 9.98
CA TYR A 45 5.81 14.18 9.35
C TYR A 45 5.60 12.72 9.77
N ILE A 46 4.88 12.46 10.87
CA ILE A 46 4.73 11.12 11.45
C ILE A 46 3.57 10.35 10.79
N HIS A 47 2.41 10.98 10.62
CA HIS A 47 1.22 10.33 10.03
C HIS A 47 1.42 9.82 8.59
N PRO A 48 2.13 10.55 7.70
CA PRO A 48 2.47 10.06 6.38
C PRO A 48 3.31 8.78 6.41
N VAL A 49 4.24 8.66 7.37
CA VAL A 49 5.07 7.46 7.54
C VAL A 49 4.24 6.27 8.00
N THR A 50 3.31 6.48 8.94
CA THR A 50 2.36 5.45 9.37
C THR A 50 1.55 4.93 8.18
N ILE A 51 1.06 5.81 7.30
CA ILE A 51 0.26 5.42 6.14
C ILE A 51 1.12 4.70 5.09
N LEU A 52 2.33 5.19 4.82
CA LEU A 52 3.28 4.56 3.88
C LEU A 52 3.73 3.17 4.33
N SER A 53 3.70 2.88 5.64
CA SER A 53 4.02 1.55 6.19
C SER A 53 3.09 0.43 5.68
N THR A 54 1.98 0.78 5.03
CA THR A 54 1.04 -0.18 4.44
C THR A 54 1.40 -0.60 3.02
N ILE A 55 2.35 0.09 2.36
CA ILE A 55 2.84 -0.25 1.02
C ILE A 55 3.51 -1.63 0.95
N PRO A 56 4.41 -2.02 1.88
CA PRO A 56 4.98 -3.36 1.90
C PRO A 56 3.92 -4.45 1.90
N SER A 57 2.84 -4.26 2.68
CA SER A 57 1.72 -5.21 2.75
C SER A 57 0.99 -5.34 1.41
N ALA A 58 0.77 -4.23 0.70
CA ALA A 58 0.17 -4.23 -0.63
C ALA A 58 1.06 -4.92 -1.68
N GLY A 59 2.37 -4.61 -1.67
CA GLY A 59 3.34 -5.24 -2.56
C GLY A 59 3.47 -6.74 -2.32
N VAL A 60 3.62 -7.17 -1.06
CA VAL A 60 3.74 -8.58 -0.69
C VAL A 60 2.47 -9.35 -1.07
N GLY A 61 1.27 -8.82 -0.81
CA GLY A 61 0.03 -9.48 -1.19
C GLY A 61 -0.11 -9.71 -2.69
N ALA A 62 0.24 -8.71 -3.49
CA ALA A 62 0.17 -8.80 -4.95
C ALA A 62 1.22 -9.75 -5.53
N LEU A 63 2.46 -9.69 -5.02
CA LEU A 63 3.55 -10.58 -5.44
C LEU A 63 3.23 -12.03 -5.08
N LEU A 64 2.74 -12.29 -3.87
CA LEU A 64 2.31 -13.63 -3.46
C LEU A 64 1.19 -14.17 -4.37
N ALA A 65 0.22 -13.33 -4.73
CA ALA A 65 -0.85 -13.71 -5.64
C ALA A 65 -0.33 -14.12 -7.03
N LEU A 66 0.57 -13.31 -7.60
CA LEU A 66 1.21 -13.60 -8.88
C LEU A 66 2.02 -14.90 -8.83
N LEU A 67 2.77 -15.13 -7.75
CA LEU A 67 3.53 -16.36 -7.53
C LEU A 67 2.63 -17.59 -7.43
N ILE A 68 1.53 -17.52 -6.65
CA ILE A 68 0.56 -18.62 -6.50
C ILE A 68 -0.12 -18.93 -7.83
N CYS A 69 -0.50 -17.90 -8.58
CA CYS A 69 -1.12 -18.03 -9.90
C CYS A 69 -0.11 -18.31 -11.03
N LYS A 70 1.18 -18.53 -10.71
CA LYS A 70 2.28 -18.77 -11.67
C LYS A 70 2.29 -17.76 -12.83
N THR A 71 2.04 -16.49 -12.51
CA THR A 71 1.98 -15.38 -13.46
C THR A 71 3.19 -14.49 -13.24
N GLU A 72 3.89 -14.13 -14.31
CA GLU A 72 5.08 -13.27 -14.20
C GLU A 72 4.70 -11.83 -13.86
N LEU A 73 5.58 -11.18 -13.10
CA LEU A 73 5.48 -9.75 -12.85
C LEU A 73 5.93 -8.99 -14.10
N ASN A 74 4.96 -8.44 -14.83
CA ASN A 74 5.20 -7.55 -15.98
C ASN A 74 4.71 -6.12 -15.69
N VAL A 75 4.79 -5.23 -16.68
CA VAL A 75 4.35 -3.83 -16.57
C VAL A 75 2.88 -3.72 -16.12
N MET A 76 2.00 -4.60 -16.60
CA MET A 76 0.58 -4.60 -16.22
C MET A 76 0.39 -5.04 -14.76
N GLY A 77 1.15 -6.04 -14.29
CA GLY A 77 1.18 -6.44 -12.88
C GLY A 77 1.67 -5.31 -11.97
N LEU A 78 2.66 -4.54 -12.41
CA LEU A 78 3.13 -3.35 -11.67
C LEU A 78 2.04 -2.28 -11.56
N ILE A 79 1.33 -1.98 -12.65
CA ILE A 79 0.20 -1.04 -12.61
C ILE A 79 -0.83 -1.50 -11.57
N GLY A 80 -1.08 -2.81 -11.47
CA GLY A 80 -1.91 -3.40 -10.42
C GLY A 80 -1.39 -3.11 -9.01
N ILE A 81 -0.09 -3.29 -8.76
CA ILE A 81 0.56 -2.94 -7.48
C ILE A 81 0.42 -1.45 -7.16
N LEU A 82 0.63 -0.56 -8.14
CA LEU A 82 0.48 0.89 -7.95
C LEU A 82 -0.97 1.27 -7.61
N LEU A 83 -1.95 0.67 -8.28
CA LEU A 83 -3.37 0.86 -7.97
C LEU A 83 -3.70 0.36 -6.55
N LEU A 84 -3.17 -0.81 -6.18
CA LEU A 84 -3.35 -1.38 -4.84
C LEU A 84 -2.83 -0.48 -3.74
N ILE A 85 -1.65 0.14 -3.95
CA ILE A 85 -1.11 1.10 -2.99
C ILE A 85 -2.14 2.19 -2.71
N GLY A 86 -2.79 2.74 -3.74
CA GLY A 86 -3.84 3.75 -3.57
C GLY A 86 -5.08 3.24 -2.81
N ILE A 87 -5.57 2.05 -3.17
CA ILE A 87 -6.77 1.46 -2.55
C ILE A 87 -6.51 1.15 -1.06
N VAL A 88 -5.40 0.50 -0.76
CA VAL A 88 -5.01 0.12 0.61
C VAL A 88 -4.70 1.36 1.45
N LYS A 89 -4.00 2.34 0.88
CA LYS A 89 -3.71 3.62 1.52
C LYS A 89 -4.98 4.34 1.95
N LYS A 90 -6.03 4.37 1.12
CA LYS A 90 -7.31 5.00 1.49
C LYS A 90 -7.86 4.39 2.78
N ASN A 91 -7.78 3.06 2.92
CA ASN A 91 -8.26 2.37 4.11
C ASN A 91 -7.43 2.72 5.36
N ALA A 92 -6.11 2.86 5.21
CA ALA A 92 -5.21 3.30 6.28
C ALA A 92 -5.46 4.76 6.69
N ILE A 93 -5.61 5.65 5.71
CA ILE A 93 -5.97 7.06 5.90
C ILE A 93 -7.25 7.18 6.72
N MET A 94 -8.33 6.52 6.30
CA MET A 94 -9.62 6.61 7.00
C MET A 94 -9.54 6.11 8.45
N MET A 95 -8.70 5.11 8.73
CA MET A 95 -8.51 4.59 10.08
C MET A 95 -7.74 5.58 10.96
N ILE A 96 -6.65 6.15 10.43
CA ILE A 96 -5.80 7.11 11.16
C ILE A 96 -6.53 8.42 11.37
N ASP A 97 -7.27 8.93 10.37
CA ASP A 97 -8.08 10.14 10.49
C ASP A 97 -9.09 10.00 11.63
N PHE A 98 -9.78 8.87 11.69
CA PHE A 98 -10.79 8.63 12.72
C PHE A 98 -10.17 8.47 14.12
N ALA A 99 -9.01 7.84 14.21
CA ALA A 99 -8.27 7.74 15.46
C ALA A 99 -7.82 9.14 15.95
N LEU A 100 -7.27 9.96 15.05
CA LEU A 100 -6.85 11.33 15.37
C LEU A 100 -8.03 12.23 15.75
N GLU A 101 -9.16 12.09 15.07
CA GLU A 101 -10.39 12.80 15.41
C GLU A 101 -10.89 12.40 16.80
N ALA A 102 -10.85 11.10 17.14
CA ALA A 102 -11.24 10.60 18.45
C ALA A 102 -10.29 11.06 19.58
N GLU A 103 -8.98 11.13 19.32
CA GLU A 103 -8.02 11.68 20.28
C GLU A 103 -8.26 13.18 20.52
N ARG A 104 -8.53 13.96 19.47
CA ARG A 104 -8.68 15.41 19.55
C ARG A 104 -10.03 15.84 20.15
N ASN A 105 -11.12 15.18 19.76
CA ASN A 105 -12.48 15.61 20.13
C ASN A 105 -13.04 14.91 21.36
N HIS A 106 -12.50 13.74 21.73
CA HIS A 106 -13.03 12.92 22.82
C HIS A 106 -12.01 12.63 23.94
N GLU A 107 -10.82 13.26 23.89
CA GLU A 107 -9.73 13.08 24.87
C GLU A 107 -9.37 11.61 25.15
N LYS A 108 -9.64 10.73 24.18
CA LYS A 108 -9.43 9.29 24.34
C LYS A 108 -7.94 8.96 24.28
N SER A 109 -7.56 7.90 24.98
CA SER A 109 -6.22 7.35 24.82
C SER A 109 -6.02 6.86 23.37
N PRO A 110 -4.79 6.92 22.84
CA PRO A 110 -4.47 6.43 21.49
C PRO A 110 -4.92 4.98 21.23
N GLU A 111 -4.88 4.15 22.28
CA GLU A 111 -5.31 2.75 22.27
C GLU A 111 -6.83 2.62 22.10
N GLU A 112 -7.61 3.41 22.83
CA GLU A 112 -9.07 3.45 22.70
C GLU A 112 -9.52 4.06 21.37
N ALA A 113 -8.84 5.10 20.92
CA ALA A 113 -9.14 5.80 19.68
C ALA A 113 -8.94 4.89 18.46
N ILE A 114 -7.79 4.21 18.35
CA ILE A 114 -7.53 3.31 17.23
C ILE A 114 -8.43 2.08 17.27
N PHE A 115 -8.76 1.58 18.45
CA PHE A 115 -9.68 0.45 18.60
C PHE A 115 -11.09 0.81 18.13
N GLN A 116 -11.62 1.97 18.55
CA GLN A 116 -12.91 2.46 18.09
C GLN A 116 -12.91 2.71 16.57
N ALA A 117 -11.82 3.28 16.03
CA ALA A 117 -11.65 3.47 14.60
C ALA A 117 -11.71 2.13 13.83
N CYS A 118 -11.07 1.07 14.35
CA CYS A 118 -11.12 -0.26 13.75
C CYS A 118 -12.56 -0.81 13.68
N LEU A 119 -13.33 -0.68 14.76
CA LEU A 119 -14.71 -1.17 14.80
C LEU A 119 -15.62 -0.44 13.81
N LEU A 120 -15.54 0.88 13.75
CA LEU A 120 -16.39 1.68 12.88
C LEU A 120 -16.03 1.53 11.40
N ARG A 121 -14.76 1.27 11.10
CA ARG A 121 -14.26 1.17 9.72
C ARG A 121 -14.29 -0.24 9.17
N PHE A 122 -14.48 -1.27 10.00
CA PHE A 122 -14.58 -2.65 9.52
C PHE A 122 -15.63 -2.81 8.41
N ARG A 123 -16.85 -2.30 8.60
CA ARG A 123 -17.92 -2.38 7.60
C ARG A 123 -17.56 -1.65 6.29
N PRO A 124 -17.17 -0.35 6.30
CA PRO A 124 -16.72 0.36 5.10
C PRO A 124 -15.51 -0.27 4.38
N ILE A 125 -14.52 -0.78 5.13
CA ILE A 125 -13.32 -1.40 4.57
C ILE A 125 -13.70 -2.66 3.81
N ILE A 126 -14.55 -3.52 4.40
CA ILE A 126 -15.03 -4.74 3.72
C ILE A 126 -15.83 -4.38 2.48
N MET A 127 -16.69 -3.35 2.51
CA MET A 127 -17.46 -2.91 1.35
C MET A 127 -16.56 -2.51 0.16
N THR A 128 -15.54 -1.68 0.42
CA THR A 128 -14.63 -1.23 -0.65
C THR A 128 -13.74 -2.35 -1.17
N THR A 129 -13.28 -3.22 -0.27
CA THR A 129 -12.46 -4.39 -0.64
C THR A 129 -13.26 -5.35 -1.50
N LEU A 130 -14.50 -5.67 -1.13
CA LEU A 130 -15.37 -6.55 -1.91
C LEU A 130 -15.72 -5.96 -3.27
N ALA A 131 -16.03 -4.66 -3.34
CA ALA A 131 -16.32 -4.00 -4.62
C ALA A 131 -15.11 -4.09 -5.58
N ALA A 132 -13.91 -3.81 -5.09
CA ALA A 132 -12.70 -3.89 -5.89
C ALA A 132 -12.34 -5.35 -6.25
N LEU A 133 -12.56 -6.30 -5.34
CA LEU A 133 -12.39 -7.74 -5.61
C LEU A 133 -13.31 -8.22 -6.72
N LEU A 134 -14.61 -7.90 -6.63
CA LEU A 134 -15.60 -8.28 -7.64
C LEU A 134 -15.34 -7.59 -8.98
N GLY A 135 -14.81 -6.36 -8.98
CA GLY A 135 -14.38 -5.67 -10.21
C GLY A 135 -13.10 -6.26 -10.83
N GLY A 136 -12.17 -6.75 -10.01
CA GLY A 136 -10.92 -7.36 -10.45
C GLY A 136 -11.05 -8.83 -10.86
N LEU A 137 -12.06 -9.54 -10.35
CA LEU A 137 -12.25 -10.97 -10.57
C LEU A 137 -12.45 -11.34 -12.06
N PRO A 138 -13.26 -10.61 -12.86
CA PRO A 138 -13.38 -10.88 -14.30
C PRO A 138 -12.07 -10.66 -15.06
N LEU A 139 -11.23 -9.72 -14.61
CA LEU A 139 -9.92 -9.47 -15.22
C LEU A 139 -8.94 -10.61 -14.92
N ALA A 140 -9.00 -11.16 -13.71
CA ALA A 140 -8.16 -12.28 -13.28
C ALA A 140 -8.57 -13.63 -13.94
N LEU A 141 -9.86 -13.82 -14.18
CA LEU A 141 -10.44 -15.05 -14.75
C LEU A 141 -10.79 -14.94 -16.24
N GLY A 142 -10.53 -13.80 -16.89
CA GLY A 142 -10.85 -13.59 -18.30
C GLY A 142 -10.07 -14.53 -19.21
N HIS A 143 -10.78 -15.25 -20.08
CA HIS A 143 -10.21 -16.09 -21.13
C HIS A 143 -10.62 -15.51 -22.49
N GLY A 144 -9.67 -15.11 -23.33
CA GLY A 144 -9.91 -14.48 -24.63
C GLY A 144 -8.69 -13.74 -25.17
N GLU A 145 -8.82 -13.16 -26.36
CA GLU A 145 -7.75 -12.35 -26.97
C GLU A 145 -7.37 -11.15 -26.08
N GLY A 146 -6.07 -10.94 -25.87
CA GLY A 146 -5.56 -9.90 -24.96
C GLY A 146 -5.71 -10.21 -23.47
N SER A 147 -6.14 -11.42 -23.10
CA SER A 147 -6.18 -11.85 -21.69
C SER A 147 -4.79 -11.90 -21.05
N GLU A 148 -3.73 -12.13 -21.84
CA GLU A 148 -2.34 -12.12 -21.35
C GLU A 148 -1.90 -10.76 -20.78
N LEU A 149 -2.48 -9.65 -21.25
CA LEU A 149 -2.21 -8.32 -20.69
C LEU A 149 -3.07 -8.01 -19.45
N ARG A 150 -4.31 -8.50 -19.40
CA ARG A 150 -5.28 -8.15 -18.35
C ARG A 150 -5.19 -9.05 -17.12
N LYS A 151 -4.80 -10.30 -17.32
CA LYS A 151 -4.74 -11.33 -16.27
C LYS A 151 -3.74 -10.99 -15.16
N PRO A 152 -2.49 -10.56 -15.44
CA PRO A 152 -1.55 -10.15 -14.38
C PRO A 152 -2.07 -8.95 -13.57
N LEU A 153 -2.73 -7.99 -14.22
CA LEU A 153 -3.35 -6.84 -13.56
C LEU A 153 -4.46 -7.29 -12.60
N GLY A 154 -5.37 -8.15 -13.06
CA GLY A 154 -6.48 -8.67 -12.26
C GLY A 154 -6.01 -9.52 -11.08
N ILE A 155 -5.05 -10.43 -11.30
CA ILE A 155 -4.49 -11.29 -10.24
C ILE A 155 -3.80 -10.46 -9.17
N ALA A 156 -2.99 -9.47 -9.58
CA ALA A 156 -2.34 -8.55 -8.67
C ALA A 156 -3.39 -7.88 -7.78
N ILE A 157 -4.43 -7.25 -8.37
CA ILE A 157 -5.50 -6.56 -7.63
C ILE A 157 -6.22 -7.51 -6.68
N VAL A 158 -6.68 -8.67 -7.16
CA VAL A 158 -7.52 -9.57 -6.36
C VAL A 158 -6.73 -10.16 -5.19
N GLY A 159 -5.59 -10.79 -5.47
CA GLY A 159 -4.82 -11.40 -4.38
C GLY A 159 -4.13 -10.34 -3.52
N GLY A 160 -3.70 -9.22 -4.12
CA GLY A 160 -3.23 -8.05 -3.42
C GLY A 160 -4.21 -7.61 -2.35
N LEU A 161 -5.46 -7.30 -2.71
CA LEU A 161 -6.49 -6.86 -1.77
C LEU A 161 -6.77 -7.88 -0.67
N ILE A 162 -6.85 -9.18 -0.98
CA ILE A 162 -7.15 -10.20 0.04
C ILE A 162 -6.05 -10.21 1.11
N PHE A 163 -4.79 -10.36 0.69
CA PHE A 163 -3.66 -10.47 1.62
C PHE A 163 -3.32 -9.12 2.26
N SER A 164 -3.29 -8.05 1.48
CA SER A 164 -2.92 -6.72 1.95
C SER A 164 -3.95 -6.16 2.91
N GLN A 165 -5.24 -6.45 2.73
CA GLN A 165 -6.27 -5.91 3.62
C GLN A 165 -6.21 -6.56 5.00
N MET A 166 -5.95 -7.87 5.07
CA MET A 166 -5.73 -8.56 6.35
C MET A 166 -4.49 -8.03 7.07
N LEU A 167 -3.38 -7.91 6.34
CA LEU A 167 -2.14 -7.35 6.88
C LEU A 167 -2.37 -5.91 7.36
N THR A 168 -2.99 -5.06 6.55
CA THR A 168 -3.21 -3.64 6.87
C THR A 168 -4.09 -3.45 8.10
N LEU A 169 -5.17 -4.22 8.25
CA LEU A 169 -6.04 -4.13 9.43
C LEU A 169 -5.30 -4.49 10.73
N TYR A 170 -4.28 -5.34 10.65
CA TYR A 170 -3.51 -5.76 11.81
C TYR A 170 -2.27 -4.89 12.04
N THR A 171 -1.53 -4.56 10.98
CA THR A 171 -0.27 -3.82 11.07
C THR A 171 -0.49 -2.33 11.31
N THR A 172 -1.55 -1.72 10.75
CA THR A 172 -1.78 -0.27 10.87
C THR A 172 -2.02 0.16 12.31
N PRO A 173 -2.86 -0.51 13.12
CA PRO A 173 -3.03 -0.15 14.53
C PRO A 173 -1.74 -0.32 15.34
N VAL A 174 -0.98 -1.38 15.08
CA VAL A 174 0.27 -1.66 15.78
C VAL A 174 1.31 -0.59 15.47
N VAL A 175 1.49 -0.23 14.19
CA VAL A 175 2.43 0.81 13.77
C VAL A 175 1.98 2.18 14.29
N TYR A 176 0.68 2.47 14.30
CA TYR A 176 0.13 3.69 14.88
C TYR A 176 0.51 3.84 16.36
N LEU A 177 0.22 2.82 17.18
CA LEU A 177 0.54 2.84 18.61
C LEU A 177 2.04 2.90 18.88
N TYR A 178 2.85 2.23 18.07
CA TYR A 178 4.31 2.28 18.21
C TYR A 178 4.85 3.68 17.95
N LEU A 179 4.37 4.34 16.88
CA LEU A 179 4.77 5.69 16.53
C LEU A 179 4.24 6.74 17.51
N ASP A 180 3.05 6.55 18.07
CA ASP A 180 2.54 7.46 19.09
C ASP A 180 3.30 7.31 20.43
N ARG A 181 3.66 6.08 20.83
CA ARG A 181 4.56 5.86 21.98
C ARG A 181 5.93 6.52 21.79
N LEU A 182 6.49 6.47 20.58
CA LEU A 182 7.71 7.20 20.21
C LEU A 182 7.50 8.71 20.34
N ARG A 183 6.39 9.24 19.82
CA ARG A 183 6.04 10.66 19.93
C ARG A 183 5.95 11.14 21.37
N LEU A 184 5.30 10.37 22.26
CA LEU A 184 5.21 10.68 23.69
C LEU A 184 6.58 10.64 24.37
N ARG A 185 7.47 9.72 23.96
CA ARG A 185 8.84 9.60 24.51
C ARG A 185 9.76 10.74 24.06
N PHE A 186 9.54 11.32 22.88
CA PHE A 186 10.28 12.48 22.38
C PHE A 186 9.63 13.82 22.72
N ARG A 187 8.47 13.82 23.37
CA ARG A 187 7.82 15.05 23.83
C ARG A 187 8.55 15.52 25.11
N PRO A 188 9.24 16.66 25.10
CA PRO A 188 9.88 17.16 26.31
C PRO A 188 8.79 17.35 27.36
N ALA A 189 9.03 16.83 28.58
CA ALA A 189 8.11 16.92 29.69
C ALA A 189 7.66 18.37 29.83
N LYS A 190 6.39 18.65 29.49
CA LYS A 190 5.81 19.96 29.75
C LYS A 190 5.74 20.07 31.27
N SER A 191 6.59 20.91 31.85
CA SER A 191 6.62 21.15 33.28
C SER A 191 5.22 21.53 33.74
N SER A 192 4.60 20.66 34.53
CA SER A 192 3.47 21.02 35.36
C SER A 192 3.93 22.13 36.30
N SER A 193 3.50 23.36 36.04
CA SER A 193 3.58 24.46 37.01
C SER A 193 2.21 24.62 37.68
N PRO A 194 2.21 24.90 39.00
CA PRO A 194 1.13 24.62 39.95
C PRO A 194 -0.09 25.52 39.84
#